data_AF-A0A8J7NWL8-F1
#
_entry.id   AF-A0A8J7NWL8-F1
#
_cell.length_a   1.000
_cell.length_b   1.000
_cell.length_c   1.000
_cell.angle_alpha   90.00
_cell.angle_beta   90.00
_cell.angle_gamma   90.00
#
_symmetry.space_group_name_H-M   'P 1'
#
loop_
_entity.id
_entity.type
_entity.pdbx_description
1 polymer ?
#
loop_
_entity_poly.entity_id
_entity_poly.type
_entity_poly.pdbx_seq_one_letter_code
_entity_poly.pdbx_strand_id
1 'polypeptide(L)' 'MLYPKEDKENRILLYACRNCDYQQEADNSCIYVNKITHEVDELTQIIADVSQDPTLPRTEDHPCPK' A
#
# COMPACT_ATOMS: atom_id res chain seq x y z
N MET A 1 -13.14 -11.45 -2.76
CA MET A 1 -12.61 -10.79 -1.55
C MET A 1 -12.58 -11.82 -0.43
N LEU A 2 -11.43 -12.04 0.20
CA LEU A 2 -11.32 -12.96 1.33
C LEU A 2 -11.54 -12.20 2.64
N TYR A 3 -12.06 -12.89 3.65
CA TYR A 3 -12.33 -12.33 4.97
C TYR A 3 -11.43 -12.99 6.01
N PRO A 4 -10.97 -12.23 7.03
CA PRO A 4 -10.18 -12.77 8.12
C PRO A 4 -11.00 -13.79 8.92
N LYS A 5 -10.39 -14.94 9.21
CA LYS A 5 -10.94 -16.06 9.98
C LYS A 5 -9.85 -16.59 10.90
N GLU A 6 -10.17 -16.81 12.16
CA GLU A 6 -9.25 -17.42 13.13
C GLU A 6 -9.27 -18.96 12.98
N ASP A 7 -8.10 -19.58 12.91
CA ASP A 7 -7.92 -21.01 13.21
C ASP A 7 -7.49 -21.17 14.67
N LYS A 8 -8.40 -21.67 15.51
CA LYS A 8 -8.22 -21.75 16.97
C LYS A 8 -7.27 -22.87 17.40
N GLU A 9 -7.12 -23.92 16.60
CA GLU A 9 -6.27 -25.06 16.95
C GLU A 9 -4.80 -24.68 16.81
N ASN A 10 -4.46 -24.07 15.67
CA ASN A 10 -3.11 -23.65 15.35
C ASN A 10 -2.79 -22.22 15.81
N ARG A 11 -3.82 -21.45 16.20
CA ARG A 11 -3.73 -20.02 16.59
C ARG A 11 -3.15 -19.13 15.48
N ILE A 12 -3.56 -19.40 14.24
CA ILE A 12 -3.13 -18.65 13.06
C ILE A 12 -4.29 -17.87 12.43
N LEU A 13 -3.95 -16.78 11.73
CA LEU A 13 -4.91 -15.99 10.96
C LEU A 13 -5.02 -16.57 9.54
N LEU A 14 -6.25 -16.85 9.12
CA LEU A 14 -6.58 -17.29 7.76
C LEU A 14 -7.40 -16.22 7.03
N TYR A 15 -7.27 -16.19 5.72
CA TYR A 15 -8.17 -15.49 4.81
C TYR A 15 -9.06 -16.51 4.11
N ALA A 16 -10.38 -16.43 4.31
CA ALA A 16 -11.37 -17.38 3.77
C ALA A 16 -12.37 -16.72 2.83
N CYS A 17 -12.80 -17.45 1.79
CA CYS A 17 -13.88 -17.03 0.92
C CYS A 17 -15.24 -17.23 1.61
N ARG A 18 -16.23 -16.37 1.32
CA ARG A 18 -17.62 -16.56 1.79
C ARG A 18 -18.46 -17.47 0.90
N ASN A 19 -18.04 -17.67 -0.34
CA ASN A 19 -18.85 -18.30 -1.37
C ASN A 19 -18.37 -19.72 -1.71
N CYS A 20 -17.22 -20.13 -1.19
CA CYS A 20 -16.64 -21.46 -1.37
C CYS A 20 -15.69 -21.79 -0.22
N ASP A 21 -15.16 -23.02 -0.21
CA ASP A 21 -14.30 -23.55 0.87
C ASP A 21 -12.83 -23.11 0.77
N TYR A 22 -12.51 -22.16 -0.12
CA TYR A 22 -11.15 -21.66 -0.26
C TYR A 22 -10.69 -20.91 1.00
N GLN A 23 -9.50 -21.25 1.49
CA GLN A 23 -8.85 -20.60 2.63
C GLN A 23 -7.32 -20.59 2.42
N GLN A 24 -6.65 -19.56 2.94
CA GLN A 24 -5.20 -19.42 2.89
C GLN A 24 -4.67 -18.80 4.19
N GLU A 25 -3.43 -19.07 4.56
CA GLU A 25 -2.76 -18.43 5.70
C GLU A 25 -2.45 -16.96 5.40
N ALA A 26 -2.52 -16.09 6.41
CA ALA A 26 -2.22 -14.67 6.27
C ALA A 26 -0.74 -14.40 6.52
N ASP A 27 -0.07 -13.75 5.56
CA ASP A 27 1.34 -13.32 5.71
C ASP A 27 1.51 -12.21 6.76
N ASN A 28 0.46 -11.43 7.00
CA ASN A 28 0.45 -10.31 7.94
C ASN A 28 -0.77 -10.40 8.87
N SER A 29 -0.53 -10.26 10.18
CA SER A 29 -1.58 -10.26 11.20
C SER A 29 -2.39 -8.95 11.24
N CYS A 30 -1.98 -7.91 10.52
CA CYS A 30 -2.67 -6.64 10.47
C CYS A 30 -3.92 -6.70 9.56
N ILE A 31 -5.10 -6.74 10.17
CA ILE A 31 -6.39 -6.87 9.46
C ILE A 31 -6.92 -5.50 9.00
N TYR A 32 -6.67 -4.45 9.77
CA TYR A 32 -7.22 -3.12 9.54
C TYR A 32 -6.25 -2.05 10.04
N VAL A 33 -6.08 -1.02 9.23
CA VAL A 33 -5.32 0.20 9.59
C VAL A 33 -6.21 1.40 9.32
N ASN A 34 -6.37 2.25 10.33
CA ASN A 34 -6.98 3.57 10.17
C ASN A 34 -5.88 4.64 10.20
N LYS A 35 -5.58 5.25 9.05
CA LYS A 35 -4.66 6.39 8.98
C LYS A 35 -5.45 7.67 9.26
N ILE A 36 -5.38 8.16 10.50
CA ILE A 36 -6.17 9.31 10.99
C ILE A 36 -5.67 10.61 10.36
N THR A 37 -4.35 10.78 10.26
CA THR A 37 -3.72 11.89 9.55
C THR A 37 -3.27 11.42 8.18
N HIS A 38 -3.52 12.28 7.18
CA HIS A 38 -3.13 12.01 5.80
C HIS A 38 -1.71 12.55 5.57
N GLU A 39 -0.72 11.84 6.10
CA GLU A 39 0.68 12.01 5.71
C GLU A 39 0.92 11.15 4.47
N VAL A 40 0.59 11.68 3.30
CA VAL A 40 0.98 11.07 2.03
C VAL A 40 2.33 11.61 1.65
N ASP A 41 3.24 10.68 1.34
CA ASP A 41 4.50 11.03 0.71
C ASP A 41 4.20 11.47 -0.73
N GLU A 42 4.12 12.78 -0.95
CA GLU A 42 3.80 13.38 -2.26
C GLU A 42 4.75 12.90 -3.35
N LEU A 43 6.00 12.59 -3.00
CA LEU A 43 7.01 12.09 -3.93
C LEU A 43 6.60 10.74 -4.55
N THR A 44 5.86 9.90 -3.82
CA THR A 44 5.36 8.62 -4.34
C THR A 44 4.35 8.77 -5.47
N GLN A 45 3.77 9.97 -5.63
CA GLN A 45 2.78 10.28 -6.65
C GLN A 45 3.39 11.04 -7.84
N ILE A 46 4.63 11.52 -7.74
CA ILE A 46 5.30 12.21 -8.83
C ILE A 46 5.83 11.19 -9.84
N ILE A 47 5.36 11.32 -11.08
CA ILE A 47 5.81 10.48 -12.20
C ILE A 47 7.01 11.18 -12.87
N ALA A 48 8.03 10.41 -13.25
CA ALA A 48 9.24 10.95 -13.88
C ALA A 48 8.96 11.71 -15.20
N ASP A 49 7.90 11.34 -15.92
CA ASP A 49 7.50 11.95 -17.20
C ASP A 49 7.09 13.42 -17.08
N VAL A 50 6.79 13.89 -15.87
CA VAL A 50 6.53 15.31 -15.57
C VAL A 50 7.69 16.20 -16.01
N SER A 51 8.93 15.67 -16.01
CA SER A 51 10.13 16.40 -16.45
C SER A 51 10.12 16.84 -17.93
N GLN A 52 9.28 16.22 -18.77
CA GLN A 52 9.18 16.49 -20.20
C GLN A 52 8.18 17.62 -20.54
N ASP A 53 7.37 18.06 -19.57
CA ASP A 53 6.37 19.10 -19.79
C ASP A 53 7.06 20.47 -20.02
N PRO A 54 6.90 21.09 -21.21
CA PRO A 54 7.53 22.37 -21.53
C PRO A 54 6.91 23.56 -20.78
N THR A 55 5.77 23.37 -20.10
CA THR A 55 5.08 24.43 -19.36
C THR A 55 5.58 24.56 -17.92
N LEU A 56 6.36 23.60 -17.42
CA LEU A 56 6.92 23.64 -16.07
C LEU A 56 8.20 24.49 -16.01
N PRO A 57 8.37 25.30 -14.94
CA PRO A 57 9.59 26.08 -14.74
C PRO A 57 10.80 25.18 -14.47
N ARG A 58 11.96 25.54 -15.03
CA ARG A 58 13.25 24.87 -14.79
C ARG A 58 14.17 25.79 -14.01
N THR A 59 14.93 25.24 -13.06
CA THR A 59 15.95 25.94 -12.26
C THR A 59 17.25 25.14 -12.26
N GLU A 60 18.38 25.85 -12.22
CA GLU A 60 19.73 25.28 -12.04
C GLU A 60 20.27 25.53 -10.62
N ASP A 61 19.51 26.19 -9.75
CA ASP A 61 19.94 26.64 -8.42
C ASP A 61 20.07 25.48 -7.41
N HIS A 62 19.46 24.33 -7.72
CA HIS A 62 19.39 23.17 -6.83
C HIS A 62 20.08 21.95 -7.46
N PRO A 63 21.26 21.52 -6.95
CA PRO A 63 21.88 20.28 -7.41
C PRO A 63 21.04 19.07 -6.99
N CYS A 64 20.94 18.08 -7.87
CA CYS A 64 20.23 16.83 -7.59
C CYS A 64 20.88 16.11 -6.39
N PRO A 65 20.15 15.85 -5.29
CA PRO A 65 20.65 15.01 -4.20
C PRO A 65 20.83 13.56 -4.72
N LYS A 66 21.94 12.92 -4.36
CA LYS A 66 22.25 11.53 -4.73
C LYS A 66 21.29 10.53 -4.09
#